data_AF-A0A8F9XL14-F1
#
_entry.id   AF-A0A8F9XL14-F1
#
_cell.length_a   1.000
_cell.length_b   1.000
_cell.length_c   1.000
_cell.angle_alpha   90.00
_cell.angle_beta   90.00
_cell.angle_gamma   90.00
#
_symmetry.space_group_name_H-M   'P 1'
#
loop_
_entity.id
_entity.type
_entity.pdbx_description
1 polymer ?
#
loop_
_entity_poly.entity_id
_entity_poly.type
_entity_poly.pdbx_seq_one_letter_code
_entity_poly.pdbx_strand_id
1 'polypeptide(L)' 'MFIHCQHGADRTGTIIACYRIRHDGWTADAALAEAKRYGMSEWEFGMKDFVRHFPAAAASGG' A
#
# COMPACT_ATOMS: atom_id res chain seq x y z
N MET A 1 -6.39 20.24 -12.55
CA MET A 1 -5.88 19.67 -11.28
C MET A 1 -4.75 18.72 -11.65
N PHE A 2 -3.50 19.15 -11.45
CA PHE A 2 -2.31 18.43 -11.88
C PHE A 2 -1.95 17.35 -10.86
N ILE A 3 -2.27 16.10 -11.18
CA ILE A 3 -1.67 14.95 -10.50
C ILE A 3 -0.28 14.78 -11.10
N HIS A 4 0.72 15.40 -10.49
CA HIS A 4 2.11 15.08 -10.75
C HIS A 4 2.40 13.72 -10.12
N CYS A 5 2.14 12.64 -10.86
CA CYS A 5 2.80 11.37 -10.58
C CYS A 5 4.18 11.42 -11.21
N GLN A 6 5.14 12.00 -10.50
CA GLN A 6 6.53 12.00 -10.94
C GLN A 6 7.18 10.60 -10.79
N HIS A 7 6.56 9.64 -10.11
CA HIS A 7 7.07 8.27 -9.96
C HIS A 7 5.94 7.24 -9.99
N GLY A 8 5.60 6.71 -11.16
CA GLY A 8 4.56 5.67 -11.32
C GLY A 8 4.78 4.38 -10.49
N ALA A 9 5.97 4.21 -9.92
CA ALA A 9 6.31 3.14 -8.98
C ALA A 9 5.50 3.21 -7.68
N ASP A 10 5.21 4.42 -7.18
CA ASP A 10 4.62 4.59 -5.84
C ASP A 10 3.13 4.19 -5.82
N ARG A 11 2.38 4.51 -6.89
CA ARG A 11 0.98 4.08 -7.04
C ARG A 11 0.84 2.57 -7.20
N THR A 12 1.75 1.95 -7.96
CA THR A 12 1.73 0.50 -8.17
C THR A 12 2.00 -0.24 -6.87
N GLY A 13 3.00 0.22 -6.10
CA GLY A 13 3.29 -0.32 -4.78
C GLY A 13 2.13 -0.18 -3.79
N THR A 14 1.41 0.95 -3.80
CA THR A 14 0.21 1.14 -2.96
C THR A 14 -0.93 0.20 -3.34
N ILE A 15 -1.20 0.04 -4.63
CA ILE A 15 -2.26 -0.88 -5.09
C ILE A 15 -1.94 -2.32 -4.71
N ILE A 16 -0.69 -2.75 -4.90
CA ILE A 16 -0.23 -4.09 -4.50
C ILE A 16 -0.35 -4.26 -2.99
N ALA A 17 0.07 -3.27 -2.21
CA ALA A 17 -0.02 -3.34 -0.75
C ALA A 17 -1.47 -3.47 -0.26
N CYS A 18 -2.40 -2.67 -0.81
CA CYS A 18 -3.82 -2.80 -0.52
C CYS A 18 -4.39 -4.15 -0.97
N TYR A 19 -3.93 -4.69 -2.09
CA TYR A 19 -4.29 -6.03 -2.56
C TYR A 19 -3.83 -7.11 -1.57
N ARG A 20 -2.57 -7.07 -1.11
CA ARG A 20 -2.04 -8.01 -0.10
C ARG A 20 -2.82 -7.96 1.21
N ILE A 21 -3.13 -6.75 1.67
CA ILE A 21 -3.90 -6.55 2.91
C ILE A 21 -5.31 -7.16 2.79
N ARG A 22 -5.95 -7.00 1.63
CA ARG A 22 -7.33 -7.47 1.43
C ARG A 22 -7.44 -8.94 1.06
N HIS A 23 -6.57 -9.40 0.16
CA HIS A 23 -6.63 -10.72 -0.45
C HIS A 23 -5.87 -11.76 0.37
N ASP A 24 -4.66 -11.40 0.81
CA ASP A 24 -3.76 -12.33 1.53
C ASP A 24 -3.82 -12.13 3.05
N GLY A 25 -4.60 -11.14 3.52
CA GLY A 25 -4.74 -10.83 4.95
C GLY A 25 -3.46 -10.28 5.57
N TRP A 26 -2.56 -9.70 4.76
CA TRP A 26 -1.30 -9.18 5.25
C TRP A 26 -1.51 -7.96 6.15
N THR A 27 -0.64 -7.80 7.15
CA THR A 27 -0.57 -6.55 7.91
C THR A 27 -0.05 -5.44 7.01
N ALA A 28 -0.46 -4.19 7.29
CA ALA A 28 -0.02 -3.06 6.49
C ALA A 28 1.51 -2.91 6.45
N ASP A 29 2.21 -3.27 7.53
CA ASP A 29 3.67 -3.22 7.59
C ASP A 29 4.32 -4.23 6.64
N ALA A 30 3.82 -5.48 6.60
CA ALA A 30 4.30 -6.51 5.68
C ALA A 30 4.05 -6.13 4.21
N ALA A 31 2.87 -5.57 3.93
CA ALA A 31 2.52 -5.08 2.60
C ALA A 31 3.40 -3.89 2.16
N LEU A 32 3.76 -2.99 3.08
CA LEU A 32 4.67 -1.88 2.82
C LEU A 32 6.12 -2.33 2.64
N ALA A 33 6.56 -3.34 3.39
CA ALA A 33 7.89 -3.93 3.21
C ALA A 33 8.05 -4.54 1.81
N GLU A 34 7.00 -5.20 1.30
CA GLU A 34 6.95 -5.69 -0.07
C GLU A 34 6.93 -4.53 -1.08
N ALA A 35 6.07 -3.52 -0.88
CA ALA A 35 6.01 -2.35 -1.76
C ALA A 35 7.36 -1.63 -1.86
N LYS A 36 8.10 -1.49 -0.74
CA LYS A 36 9.46 -0.94 -0.70
C LYS A 36 10.43 -1.78 -1.54
N ARG A 37 10.31 -3.11 -1.49
CA ARG A 37 11.15 -4.04 -2.27
C ARG A 37 10.89 -3.93 -3.78
N TYR A 38 9.67 -3.58 -4.18
CA TYR A 38 9.28 -3.35 -5.59
C TYR A 38 9.49 -1.92 -6.08
N GLY A 39 10.09 -1.04 -5.26
CA GLY A 39 10.50 0.30 -5.70
C GLY A 39 9.62 1.45 -5.20
N MET A 40 8.76 1.24 -4.19
CA MET A 40 8.12 2.34 -3.48
C MET A 40 9.19 3.14 -2.71
N SER A 41 9.25 4.44 -2.98
CA SER A 41 10.23 5.32 -2.36
C SER A 41 9.99 5.49 -0.87
N GLU A 42 11.07 5.57 -0.09
CA GLU A 42 10.98 5.76 1.36
C GLU A 42 10.25 7.06 1.74
N TRP A 43 10.35 8.06 0.86
CA TRP A 43 9.83 9.42 0.97
C TRP A 43 8.34 9.56 0.67
N GLU A 44 7.67 8.50 0.24
CA GLU A 44 6.23 8.49 -0.03
C GLU A 44 5.40 8.34 1.25
N PHE A 45 5.61 9.26 2.20
CA PHE A 45 4.95 9.22 3.51
C PHE A 45 3.41 9.17 3.38
N GLY A 46 2.82 9.92 2.46
CA GLY A 46 1.36 9.93 2.25
C GLY A 46 0.80 8.60 1.74
N MET A 47 1.53 7.93 0.85
CA MET A 47 1.12 6.62 0.31
C MET A 47 1.27 5.52 1.35
N LYS A 48 2.36 5.56 2.13
CA LYS A 48 2.57 4.66 3.26
C LYS A 48 1.49 4.84 4.33
N ASP A 49 1.10 6.09 4.60
CA ASP A 49 0.03 6.40 5.53
C ASP A 49 -1.33 5.85 5.06
N PHE A 50 -1.65 6.03 3.78
CA PHE A 50 -2.86 5.46 3.18
C PHE A 50 -2.92 3.93 3.34
N VAL A 51 -1.82 3.22 3.07
CA VAL A 51 -1.75 1.75 3.23
C VAL A 51 -1.88 1.33 4.70
N ARG A 52 -1.31 2.09 5.64
CA ARG A 52 -1.44 1.83 7.09
C ARG A 52 -2.86 1.98 7.60
N HIS A 53 -3.60 2.95 7.06
CA HIS A 53 -4.99 3.19 7.39
C HIS A 53 -5.96 2.41 6.50
N PHE A 54 -5.46 1.65 5.54
CA PHE A 54 -6.30 0.84 4.66
C PHE A 54 -6.96 -0.26 5.52
N PRO A 55 -8.30 -0.36 5.51
CA PRO A 55 -8.97 -1.38 6.30
C PRO A 55 -8.51 -2.74 5.78
N ALA A 56 -7.80 -3.48 6.65
CA ALA A 56 -7.66 -4.93 6.49
C ALA A 56 -9.06 -5.47 6.23
N ALA A 57 -9.20 -6.36 5.25
CA ALA A 57 -10.48 -7.03 5.01
C ALA A 57 -10.96 -7.48 6.38
N ALA A 58 -12.02 -6.82 6.88
CA ALA A 58 -12.57 -7.16 8.16
C ALA A 58 -12.72 -8.67 8.10
N ALA A 59 -12.05 -9.39 8.99
CA ALA A 59 -12.31 -10.80 9.19
C ALA A 59 -13.83 -10.86 9.23
N SER A 60 -14.41 -11.44 8.18
CA SER A 60 -15.83 -11.61 8.06
C SER A 60 -16.15 -12.56 9.19
N GLY A 61 -16.47 -11.98 10.34
CA GLY A 61 -16.95 -12.69 11.51
C GLY A 61 -18.21 -13.41 11.07
N GLY A 62 -18.07 -14.72 10.88
CA GLY A 62 -19.12 -15.68 11.08
C GLY A 62 -18.96 -16.27 12.47
#